data_AF-A0A1Y4N043-F1
#
_entry.id   AF-A0A1Y4N043-F1
#
_cell.length_a   1.000
_cell.length_b   1.000
_cell.length_c   1.000
_cell.angle_alpha   90.00
_cell.angle_beta   90.00
_cell.angle_gamma   90.00
#
_symmetry.space_group_name_H-M   'P 1'
#
loop_
_entity.id
_entity.type
_entity.pdbx_description
1 polymer ?
#
loop_
_entity_poly.entity_id
_entity_poly.type
_entity_poly.pdbx_seq_one_letter_code
_entity_poly.pdbx_strand_id
1 'polypeptide(L)' 'MRERPVYEQYSDDKSYKLEIHQRADGLYEVRARRKITDEYMGNDWFEYTNLHDMTHLTDTLQSALQIGGELLRNLI' A
#
# COMPACT_ATOMS: atom_id res chain seq x y z
N MET A 1 -15.15 0.75 10.78
CA MET A 1 -14.57 1.94 10.10
C MET A 1 -13.24 1.51 9.51
N ARG A 2 -13.00 1.68 8.21
CA ARG A 2 -11.67 1.40 7.62
C ARG A 2 -10.70 2.47 8.15
N GLU A 3 -9.63 2.07 8.81
CA GLU A 3 -8.57 2.97 9.26
C GLU A 3 -8.02 3.73 8.04
N ARG A 4 -8.12 5.05 8.05
CA ARG A 4 -7.57 5.88 6.97
C ARG A 4 -6.04 5.80 7.03
N PRO A 5 -5.34 5.63 5.89
CA PRO A 5 -3.90 5.68 5.89
C PRO A 5 -3.43 7.08 6.31
N VAL A 6 -2.34 7.14 7.07
CA VAL A 6 -1.65 8.40 7.38
C VAL A 6 -0.80 8.89 6.21
N TYR A 7 -0.48 7.98 5.28
CA TYR A 7 0.22 8.28 4.03
C TYR A 7 -0.23 7.34 2.92
N GLU A 8 -0.40 7.86 1.72
CA GLU A 8 -0.64 7.07 0.51
C GLU A 8 0.20 7.57 -0.66
N GLN A 9 0.65 6.63 -1.49
CA GLN A 9 1.37 6.92 -2.73
C GLN A 9 0.98 5.90 -3.81
N TYR A 10 0.92 6.34 -5.05
CA TYR A 10 0.65 5.48 -6.22
C TYR A 10 1.90 5.39 -7.08
N SER A 11 2.09 4.25 -7.75
CA SER A 11 3.04 4.18 -8.88
C SER A 11 2.57 5.10 -10.02
N ASP A 12 3.47 5.48 -10.91
CA ASP A 12 3.16 6.38 -12.03
C ASP A 12 2.04 5.84 -12.93
N ASP A 13 2.04 4.53 -13.16
CA ASP A 13 1.03 3.82 -13.95
C ASP A 13 -0.23 3.42 -13.14
N LYS A 14 -0.24 3.69 -11.83
CA LYS A 14 -1.28 3.29 -10.87
C LYS A 14 -1.52 1.77 -10.80
N SER A 15 -0.56 0.96 -11.21
CA SER A 15 -0.61 -0.49 -11.02
C SER A 15 -0.37 -0.90 -9.56
N TYR A 16 0.30 -0.04 -8.79
CA TYR A 16 0.56 -0.28 -7.38
C TYR A 16 0.16 0.92 -6.52
N LYS A 17 -0.22 0.62 -5.28
CA LYS A 17 -0.51 1.59 -4.23
C LYS A 17 0.24 1.22 -2.96
N LEU A 18 0.91 2.19 -2.37
CA LEU A 18 1.48 2.10 -1.04
C LEU A 18 0.55 2.80 -0.04
N GLU A 19 0.29 2.16 1.08
CA GLU A 19 -0.43 2.73 2.21
C GLU A 19 0.36 2.54 3.50
N ILE A 20 0.41 3.58 4.32
CA ILE A 20 0.94 3.49 5.68
C ILE A 20 -0.20 3.79 6.65
N HIS A 21 -0.44 2.87 7.57
CA HIS A 21 -1.45 3.01 8.62
C HIS A 21 -0.78 3.12 9.98
N GLN A 22 -1.23 4.07 10.79
CA GLN A 22 -0.86 4.08 12.21
C GLN A 22 -1.81 3.17 12.96
N ARG A 23 -1.25 2.22 13.71
CA ARG A 23 -1.99 1.25 14.51
C ARG A 23 -2.24 1.80 15.91
N ALA A 24 -3.22 1.21 16.60
CA ALA A 24 -3.57 1.59 17.97
C ALA A 24 -2.44 1.33 19.00
N ASP A 25 -1.50 0.42 18.69
CA ASP A 25 -0.30 0.13 19.49
C ASP A 25 0.84 1.15 19.27
N GLY A 26 0.62 2.16 18.43
CA GLY A 26 1.60 3.21 18.12
C GLY A 26 2.57 2.83 16.99
N LEU A 27 2.52 1.61 16.47
CA LEU A 27 3.33 1.18 15.33
C LEU A 27 2.74 1.69 14.01
N TYR A 28 3.59 1.69 12.98
CA TYR A 28 3.23 1.99 11.60
C TYR A 28 3.25 0.70 10.79
N GLU A 29 2.18 0.45 10.06
CA GLU A 29 2.04 -0.68 9.15
C GLU A 29 2.10 -0.21 7.72
N VAL A 30 3.09 -0.70 6.99
CA VAL A 30 3.32 -0.44 5.57
C VAL A 30 2.66 -1.56 4.77
N ARG A 31 1.77 -1.20 3.84
CA ARG A 31 1.05 -2.14 2.97
C ARG A 31 1.27 -1.75 1.52
N ALA A 32 1.86 -2.65 0.74
CA ALA A 32 1.82 -2.55 -0.71
C ALA A 32 0.55 -3.24 -1.23
N ARG A 33 -0.10 -2.62 -2.22
CA ARG A 33 -1.28 -3.16 -2.91
C ARG A 33 -1.07 -3.15 -4.40
N ARG A 34 -1.61 -4.17 -5.06
CA ARG A 34 -1.59 -4.29 -6.52
C ARG A 34 -2.99 -4.09 -7.07
N LYS A 35 -3.07 -3.32 -8.15
CA LYS A 35 -4.26 -3.17 -8.96
C LYS A 35 -4.60 -4.52 -9.58
N ILE A 36 -5.82 -4.97 -9.39
CA ILE A 36 -6.38 -6.15 -10.04
C ILE A 36 -7.54 -5.69 -10.90
N THR A 37 -7.53 -6.19 -12.13
CA THR A 37 -8.61 -6.12 -13.09
C THR A 37 -8.93 -7.55 -13.47
N ASP A 38 -10.20 -7.90 -13.45
CA ASP A 38 -10.68 -9.23 -13.81
C ASP A 38 -11.49 -9.16 -15.13
N GLU A 39 -11.65 -10.28 -15.84
CA GLU A 39 -12.43 -10.32 -17.08
C GLU A 39 -13.92 -9.97 -16.89
N TYR A 40 -14.43 -10.11 -15.66
CA TYR A 40 -15.77 -9.70 -15.27
C TYR A 40 -15.85 -8.27 -14.74
N MET A 41 -14.71 -7.60 -14.53
CA MET A 41 -14.66 -6.18 -14.18
C MET A 41 -14.66 -5.38 -15.48
N GLY A 42 -15.74 -4.63 -15.74
CA GLY A 42 -15.81 -3.74 -16.91
C GLY A 42 -14.60 -2.79 -16.97
N ASN A 43 -14.28 -2.25 -18.15
CA ASN A 43 -13.03 -1.52 -18.42
C ASN A 43 -12.68 -0.38 -17.43
N ASP A 44 -13.67 0.18 -16.73
CA ASP A 44 -13.49 1.26 -15.74
C ASP A 44 -13.39 0.78 -14.28
N TRP A 45 -13.56 -0.53 -14.04
CA TRP A 45 -13.53 -1.14 -12.71
C TRP A 45 -12.19 -1.81 -12.43
N PHE A 46 -11.63 -1.49 -11.26
CA PHE A 46 -10.46 -2.14 -10.72
C PHE A 46 -10.54 -2.11 -9.19
N GLU A 47 -9.81 -3.03 -8.56
CA GLU A 47 -9.62 -3.02 -7.10
C GLU A 47 -8.13 -3.10 -6.76
N TYR A 48 -7.78 -2.61 -5.57
CA TYR A 48 -6.44 -2.80 -5.01
C TYR A 48 -6.49 -3.89 -3.94
N THR A 49 -5.83 -5.01 -4.22
CA THR A 49 -5.67 -6.08 -3.21
C THR A 49 -4.33 -5.92 -2.49
N ASN A 50 -4.29 -6.35 -1.23
CA ASN A 50 -3.06 -6.36 -0.45
C ASN A 50 -2.09 -7.40 -1.02
N LEU A 51 -0.83 -7.00 -1.17
CA LEU A 51 0.29 -7.93 -1.34
C LEU A 51 0.71 -8.35 0.07
N HIS A 52 0.10 -9.43 0.59
CA HIS A 52 0.31 -9.85 1.98
C HIS A 52 1.78 -10.09 2.33
N ASP A 53 2.56 -10.62 1.39
CA ASP A 53 4.00 -10.86 1.55
C ASP A 53 4.84 -9.56 1.66
N MET A 54 4.25 -8.40 1.39
CA MET A 54 4.91 -7.08 1.42
C MET A 54 4.34 -6.17 2.51
N THR A 55 3.85 -6.76 3.60
CA THR A 55 3.41 -6.01 4.78
C THR A 55 4.56 -5.90 5.79
N HIS A 56 4.88 -4.68 6.21
CA HIS A 56 5.96 -4.42 7.18
C HIS A 56 5.46 -3.59 8.36
N LEU A 57 6.07 -3.78 9.52
CA LEU A 57 5.80 -3.03 10.74
C LEU A 57 7.04 -2.26 11.17
N THR A 58 6.85 -1.00 11.56
CA THR A 58 7.92 -0.12 12.05
C THR A 58 7.44 0.71 13.22
N ASP A 59 8.37 1.19 14.04
CA ASP A 59 8.11 2.03 15.20
C ASP A 59 7.99 3.52 14.86
N THR A 60 8.53 3.96 13.72
CA THR A 60 8.43 5.36 13.27
C THR A 60 7.83 5.52 11.88
N LEU A 61 7.21 6.67 11.64
CA LEU A 61 6.71 7.06 10.31
C LEU A 61 7.84 7.21 9.29
N GLN A 62 9.01 7.70 9.71
CA GLN A 62 10.15 7.88 8.81
C GLN A 62 10.66 6.53 8.28
N SER A 63 10.79 5.52 9.15
CA SER A 63 11.15 4.15 8.74
C SER A 63 10.07 3.55 7.84
N ALA A 64 8.79 3.78 8.14
CA ALA A 64 7.68 3.33 7.31
C ALA A 64 7.73 3.95 5.90
N LEU A 65 8.03 5.25 5.79
CA LEU A 65 8.18 5.95 4.51
C LEU A 65 9.38 5.44 3.71
N GLN A 66 10.50 5.15 4.38
CA GLN A 66 11.68 4.61 3.73
C GLN A 66 11.38 3.21 3.16
N ILE A 67 10.88 2.29 4.00
CA ILE A 67 10.52 0.93 3.57
C ILE A 67 9.47 0.98 2.47
N GLY A 68 8.44 1.82 2.61
CA GLY A 68 7.41 1.99 1.60
C GLY A 68 7.95 2.50 0.27
N GLY A 69 8.87 3.46 0.30
CA GLY A 69 9.55 3.96 -0.90
C GLY A 69 10.41 2.89 -1.58
N GLU A 70 11.11 2.07 -0.80
CA GLU A 70 11.89 0.93 -1.32
C GLU A 70 10.99 -0.16 -1.92
N LEU A 71 9.88 -0.49 -1.25
CA LEU A 71 8.89 -1.45 -1.75
C LEU A 71 8.31 -1.00 -3.08
N LEU A 72 7.88 0.26 -3.18
CA LEU A 72 7.30 0.78 -4.41
C LEU A 72 8.31 0.79 -5.56
N ARG A 73 9.58 1.11 -5.29
CA ARG A 73 10.67 1.04 -6.30
C ARG A 73 10.96 -0.39 -6.77
N ASN A 74 10.83 -1.38 -5.90
CA ASN A 74 11.06 -2.78 -6.27
C ASN A 74 9.89 -3.41 -7.05
N LEU A 75 8.72 -2.77 -7.03
CA LEU A 75 7.51 -3.23 -7.73
C LEU A 75 7.36 -2.65 -9.15
N ILE A 76 8.09 -1.57 -9.47
CA ILE A 76 8.04 -0.83 -10.74
C ILE A 76 9.21 -1.26 -11.64
#